data_AF-A0A813S242-F1
#
_entry.id   AF-A0A813S242-F1
#
_cell.length_a   1.000
_cell.length_b   1.000
_cell.length_c   1.000
_cell.angle_alpha   90.00
_cell.angle_beta   90.00
_cell.angle_gamma   90.00
#
_symmetry.space_group_name_H-M   'P 1'
#
loop_
_entity.id
_entity.type
_entity.pdbx_description
1 polymer ?
#
loop_
_entity_poly.entity_id
_entity_poly.type
_entity_poly.pdbx_seq_one_letter_code
_entity_poly.pdbx_strand_id
1 'polypeptide(L)'
;MPNVTVDGFFSACTPLDGLLVSTLDCLYSKTCLKNFADYFPDLNQTNSTWSDGLSASFQKRIAVKDLLSELFVEEWLPKINYSQYFTSCAPKRCTFTEINHMNLLYTAALLLALYGGLTILLRLITSFSVSVFFKVKHHSTNNNLNRAYKQLQKSYTDSLECSCSNIAIPFQKFVTWSPRLHQLCSSDFITENWISLLSLTQLTVLYGLRITEWDGFKGTHFRFLSTLCQLANKTVTDAIQRFVKYNC
;
A
#
# COMPACT_ATOMS: atom_id res chain seq x y z
N MET A 1 13.02 2.29 43.05
CA MET A 1 11.83 1.78 42.34
C MET A 1 12.31 1.34 40.97
N PRO A 2 11.91 0.15 40.47
CA PRO A 2 12.41 -0.33 39.19
C PRO A 2 12.08 0.72 38.12
N ASN A 3 13.04 1.01 37.25
CA ASN A 3 12.85 1.90 36.13
C ASN A 3 11.86 1.21 35.18
N VAL A 4 10.60 1.62 35.24
CA VAL A 4 9.53 1.01 34.46
C VAL A 4 9.63 1.57 33.05
N THR A 5 10.13 0.75 32.12
CA THR A 5 10.23 1.09 30.71
C THR A 5 9.12 0.39 29.93
N VAL A 6 8.28 1.16 29.24
CA VAL A 6 7.34 0.60 28.25
C VAL A 6 8.08 0.53 26.93
N ASP A 7 8.13 -0.67 26.33
CA ASP A 7 8.86 -0.88 25.08
C ASP A 7 8.41 0.10 23.98
N GLY A 8 9.39 0.78 23.40
CA GLY A 8 9.19 1.75 22.33
C GLY A 8 8.73 3.14 22.78
N PHE A 9 8.60 3.39 24.09
CA PHE A 9 8.36 4.72 24.65
C PHE A 9 9.62 5.22 25.37
N PHE A 10 10.04 6.43 25.05
CA PHE A 10 11.26 7.04 25.58
C PHE A 10 10.94 8.42 26.15
N SER A 11 11.52 8.73 27.31
CA SER A 11 11.46 10.07 27.91
C SER A 11 12.68 10.89 27.49
N ALA A 12 12.49 12.19 27.36
CA ALA A 12 13.56 13.15 27.09
C ALA A 12 13.29 14.45 27.87
N CYS A 13 14.18 15.45 27.70
CA CYS A 13 14.04 16.76 28.35
C CYS A 13 12.75 17.49 27.97
N THR A 14 12.20 17.23 26.77
CA THR A 14 10.89 17.73 26.35
C THR A 14 9.98 16.58 25.91
N PRO A 15 8.64 16.71 26.06
CA PRO A 15 7.70 15.70 25.58
C PRO A 15 7.77 15.50 24.05
N LEU A 16 8.11 16.56 23.30
CA LEU A 16 8.29 16.45 21.86
C LEU A 16 9.54 15.63 21.53
N ASP A 17 10.67 15.90 22.17
CA ASP A 17 11.90 15.14 21.94
C ASP A 17 11.72 13.66 22.29
N GLY A 18 11.05 13.38 23.42
CA GLY A 18 10.72 12.03 23.87
C GLY A 18 9.82 11.31 22.87
N LEU A 19 8.80 12.00 22.34
CA LEU A 19 7.95 11.47 21.28
C LEU A 19 8.75 11.16 20.02
N LEU A 20 9.58 12.09 19.54
CA LEU A 20 10.32 11.95 18.28
C LEU A 20 11.31 10.78 18.29
N VAL A 21 11.95 10.50 19.43
CA VAL A 21 12.83 9.33 19.57
C VAL A 21 12.07 8.03 19.83
N SER A 22 10.78 8.10 20.16
CA SER A 22 9.96 6.93 20.43
C SER A 22 9.60 6.15 19.17
N THR A 23 9.53 4.82 19.27
CA THR A 23 9.10 3.91 18.20
C THR A 23 7.64 3.49 18.36
N LEU A 24 7.06 3.66 19.56
CA LEU A 24 5.69 3.31 19.93
C LEU A 24 5.33 1.82 19.68
N ASP A 25 6.34 0.94 19.74
CA ASP A 25 6.20 -0.50 19.46
C ASP A 25 5.10 -1.17 20.30
N CYS A 26 4.91 -0.73 21.54
CA CYS A 26 3.85 -1.25 22.42
C CYS A 26 2.45 -1.14 21.80
N LEU A 27 2.17 -0.09 21.00
CA LEU A 27 0.85 0.13 20.39
C LEU A 27 0.46 -0.96 19.39
N TYR A 28 1.42 -1.75 18.92
CA TYR A 28 1.23 -2.87 18.00
C TYR A 28 1.14 -4.23 18.72
N SER A 29 1.36 -4.26 20.03
CA SER A 29 1.42 -5.47 20.84
C SER A 29 0.28 -5.51 21.85
N LYS A 30 -0.68 -6.42 21.66
CA LYS A 30 -1.77 -6.65 22.61
C LYS A 30 -1.26 -6.97 24.02
N THR A 31 -0.15 -7.72 24.12
CA THR A 31 0.47 -8.05 25.41
C THR A 31 1.06 -6.82 26.07
N CYS A 32 1.72 -5.95 25.30
CA CYS A 32 2.26 -4.71 25.84
C CYS A 32 1.15 -3.73 26.23
N LEU A 33 0.10 -3.59 25.41
CA LEU A 33 -1.07 -2.75 25.72
C LEU A 33 -1.82 -3.20 26.98
N LYS A 34 -1.86 -4.51 27.27
CA LYS A 34 -2.40 -5.00 28.55
C LYS A 34 -1.57 -4.51 29.73
N ASN A 35 -0.24 -4.63 29.63
CA ASN A 35 0.67 -4.10 30.66
C ASN A 35 0.63 -2.56 30.72
N PHE A 36 0.23 -1.89 29.64
CA PHE A 36 0.04 -0.43 29.61
C PHE A 36 -1.01 0.03 30.61
N ALA A 37 -2.06 -0.76 30.82
CA ALA A 37 -3.10 -0.48 31.80
C ALA A 37 -2.61 -0.62 33.27
N ASP A 38 -1.56 -1.41 33.52
CA ASP A 38 -0.93 -1.48 34.85
C ASP A 38 -0.23 -0.15 35.21
N TYR A 39 0.16 0.64 34.20
CA TYR A 39 0.77 1.95 34.38
C TYR A 39 -0.25 3.11 34.37
N PHE A 40 -1.44 2.86 33.81
CA PHE A 40 -2.56 3.80 33.75
C PHE A 40 -3.84 3.12 34.24
N PRO A 41 -4.05 3.03 35.57
CA PRO A 41 -5.15 2.28 36.16
C PRO A 41 -6.53 2.80 35.74
N ASP A 42 -6.63 4.06 35.29
CA ASP A 42 -7.86 4.65 34.78
C ASP A 42 -8.32 4.01 33.45
N LEU A 43 -7.43 3.33 32.71
CA LEU A 43 -7.78 2.55 31.52
C LEU A 43 -8.52 1.24 31.85
N ASN A 44 -8.45 0.76 33.10
CA ASN A 44 -9.16 -0.46 33.54
C ASN A 44 -10.64 -0.22 33.86
N GLN A 45 -11.06 1.04 34.02
CA GLN A 45 -12.46 1.38 34.34
C GLN A 45 -13.38 1.41 33.11
N THR A 46 -12.80 1.36 31.91
CA THR A 46 -13.54 1.42 30.66
C THR A 46 -13.61 0.04 30.03
N ASN A 47 -14.82 -0.50 29.84
CA ASN A 47 -15.10 -1.75 29.11
C ASN A 47 -14.86 -1.57 27.61
N SER A 48 -13.65 -1.21 27.22
CA SER A 48 -13.35 -0.61 25.93
C SER A 48 -12.45 -1.47 25.06
N THR A 49 -12.82 -1.57 23.80
CA THR A 49 -12.21 -2.35 22.71
C THR A 49 -10.87 -1.82 22.19
N TRP A 50 -10.28 -0.77 22.76
CA TRP A 50 -9.00 -0.18 22.29
C TRP A 50 -7.78 -1.12 22.47
N SER A 51 -7.98 -2.25 23.16
CA SER A 51 -6.97 -3.28 23.40
C SER A 51 -6.64 -4.14 22.17
N ASP A 52 -7.30 -3.92 21.03
CA ASP A 52 -6.99 -4.63 19.80
C ASP A 52 -5.66 -4.20 19.16
N GLY A 53 -5.07 -3.09 19.63
CA GLY A 53 -3.80 -2.57 19.14
C GLY A 53 -3.81 -2.24 17.65
N LEU A 54 -2.70 -1.71 17.16
CA LEU A 54 -2.50 -1.46 15.74
C LEU A 54 -2.22 -2.77 15.00
N SER A 55 -2.55 -2.82 13.70
CA SER A 55 -2.26 -3.99 12.88
C SER A 55 -0.75 -4.20 12.75
N ALA A 56 -0.28 -5.40 13.09
CA ALA A 56 1.13 -5.79 12.92
C ALA A 56 1.56 -5.88 11.45
N SER A 57 0.63 -5.84 10.49
CA SER A 57 0.94 -5.94 9.05
C SER A 57 1.84 -4.81 8.52
N PHE A 58 1.94 -3.69 9.25
CA PHE A 58 2.81 -2.55 8.96
C PHE A 58 3.88 -2.31 10.04
N GLN A 59 4.21 -3.33 10.84
CA GLN A 59 5.19 -3.21 11.92
C GLN A 59 6.63 -3.19 11.38
N LYS A 60 7.04 -2.08 10.78
CA LYS A 60 8.45 -1.73 10.68
C LYS A 60 8.77 -0.93 11.95
N ARG A 61 9.79 -1.33 12.70
CA ARG A 61 10.30 -0.52 13.82
C ARG A 61 10.83 0.79 13.23
N ILE A 62 10.06 1.86 13.38
CA ILE A 62 10.33 3.20 12.83
C ILE A 62 10.13 4.18 13.98
N ALA A 63 11.04 5.14 14.15
CA ALA A 63 10.84 6.18 15.15
C ALA A 63 9.83 7.23 14.66
N VAL A 64 9.10 7.89 15.56
CA VAL A 64 8.11 8.91 15.19
C VAL A 64 8.74 10.04 14.38
N LYS A 65 10.02 10.37 14.61
CA LYS A 65 10.77 11.33 13.77
C LYS A 65 10.82 10.92 12.29
N ASP A 66 10.96 9.63 12.01
CA ASP A 66 11.10 9.11 10.65
C ASP A 66 9.71 9.01 9.97
N LEU A 67 8.66 8.76 10.76
CA LEU A 67 7.28 8.92 10.29
C LEU A 67 6.98 10.40 9.99
N LEU A 68 7.42 11.31 10.85
CA LEU A 68 7.22 12.75 10.68
C LEU A 68 7.95 13.30 9.44
N SER A 69 9.16 12.82 9.13
CA SER A 69 9.89 13.24 7.93
C SER A 69 9.16 12.90 6.62
N GLU A 70 8.35 11.86 6.63
CA GLU A 70 7.49 11.46 5.50
C GLU A 70 6.05 11.96 5.65
N LEU A 71 5.78 12.91 6.57
CA LEU A 71 4.43 13.41 6.89
C LEU A 71 3.43 12.28 7.17
N PHE A 72 3.90 11.19 7.78
CA PHE A 72 3.13 9.98 8.03
C PHE A 72 2.51 9.37 6.77
N VAL A 73 2.99 9.67 5.56
CA VAL A 73 2.50 9.06 4.32
C VAL A 73 3.19 7.72 4.11
N GLU A 74 2.41 6.65 4.00
CA GLU A 74 2.94 5.32 3.66
C GLU A 74 2.92 5.06 2.17
N GLU A 75 1.88 5.51 1.48
CA GLU A 75 1.67 5.20 0.08
C GLU A 75 0.91 6.32 -0.63
N TRP A 76 1.45 6.76 -1.77
CA TRP A 76 0.78 7.71 -2.64
C TRP A 76 -0.03 6.94 -3.69
N LEU A 77 -1.37 7.06 -3.63
CA LEU A 77 -2.28 6.34 -4.52
C LEU A 77 -2.94 7.31 -5.52
N PRO A 78 -2.36 7.52 -6.73
CA PRO A 78 -3.00 8.30 -7.77
C PRO A 78 -4.14 7.49 -8.41
N LYS A 79 -5.33 8.07 -8.44
CA LYS A 79 -6.50 7.55 -9.15
C LYS A 79 -6.68 8.36 -10.44
N ILE A 80 -6.35 7.72 -11.55
CA ILE A 80 -6.43 8.31 -12.89
C ILE A 80 -7.78 7.97 -13.52
N ASN A 81 -8.52 9.00 -13.94
CA ASN A 81 -9.71 8.86 -14.75
C ASN A 81 -9.33 8.92 -16.23
N TYR A 82 -9.02 7.77 -16.81
CA TYR A 82 -8.66 7.65 -18.22
C TYR A 82 -9.75 8.18 -19.16
N SER A 83 -11.03 8.04 -18.82
CA SER A 83 -12.12 8.59 -19.63
C SER A 83 -12.06 10.12 -19.71
N GLN A 84 -11.85 10.80 -18.58
CA GLN A 84 -11.69 12.26 -18.55
C GLN A 84 -10.40 12.73 -19.23
N TYR A 85 -9.32 11.96 -19.08
CA TYR A 85 -8.05 12.21 -19.77
C TYR A 85 -8.24 12.19 -21.29
N PHE A 86 -8.77 11.09 -21.84
CA PHE A 86 -8.95 10.95 -23.29
C PHE A 86 -9.98 11.93 -23.87
N THR A 87 -11.04 12.24 -23.12
CA THR A 87 -12.01 13.26 -23.53
C THR A 87 -11.38 14.65 -23.59
N SER A 88 -10.52 15.00 -22.62
CA SER A 88 -9.81 16.29 -22.60
C SER A 88 -8.69 16.37 -23.64
N CYS A 89 -8.05 15.24 -23.93
CA CYS A 89 -6.99 15.08 -24.92
C CYS A 89 -7.50 15.28 -26.35
N ALA A 90 -8.74 14.86 -26.64
CA ALA A 90 -9.36 14.87 -27.97
C ALA A 90 -8.38 14.31 -29.04
N PRO A 91 -8.04 13.01 -28.97
CA PRO A 91 -6.97 12.43 -29.75
C PRO A 91 -7.27 12.51 -31.25
N LYS A 92 -6.30 12.97 -32.05
CA LYS A 92 -6.42 13.07 -33.52
C LYS A 92 -6.16 11.74 -34.21
N ARG A 93 -5.16 11.02 -33.73
CA ARG A 93 -4.73 9.70 -34.23
C ARG A 93 -4.16 8.91 -33.06
N CYS A 94 -4.50 7.63 -32.99
CA CYS A 94 -3.89 6.69 -32.07
C CYS A 94 -3.13 5.64 -32.89
N THR A 95 -1.86 5.48 -32.59
CA THR A 95 -0.98 4.47 -33.14
C THR A 95 -0.69 3.47 -32.05
N PHE A 96 -0.91 2.19 -32.34
CA PHE A 96 -0.42 1.13 -31.49
C PHE A 96 0.83 0.54 -32.14
N THR A 97 1.88 0.36 -31.35
CA THR A 97 3.01 -0.45 -31.78
C THR A 97 2.69 -1.89 -31.44
N GLU A 98 2.24 -2.66 -32.43
CA GLU A 98 2.31 -4.11 -32.33
C GLU A 98 3.80 -4.48 -32.30
N ILE A 99 4.32 -4.79 -31.12
CA ILE A 99 5.66 -5.35 -30.96
C ILE A 99 5.59 -6.76 -31.53
N ASN A 100 5.75 -6.88 -32.85
CA ASN A 100 5.74 -8.15 -33.52
C ASN A 100 7.07 -8.84 -33.22
N HIS A 101 7.10 -9.67 -32.16
CA HIS A 101 8.24 -10.52 -31.81
C HIS A 101 8.51 -11.63 -32.84
N MET A 102 7.83 -11.64 -33.99
CA MET A 102 8.06 -12.60 -35.06
C MET A 102 9.24 -12.15 -35.93
N ASN A 103 10.45 -12.38 -35.40
CA ASN A 103 11.67 -12.32 -36.20
C ASN A 103 11.50 -13.22 -37.43
N LEU A 104 11.67 -12.66 -38.63
CA LEU A 104 11.55 -13.41 -39.89
C LEU A 104 12.46 -14.65 -39.91
N LEU A 105 13.63 -14.55 -39.27
CA LEU A 105 14.56 -15.66 -39.03
C LEU A 105 13.97 -16.75 -38.11
N TYR A 106 13.23 -16.37 -37.07
CA TYR A 106 12.56 -17.31 -36.17
C TYR A 106 11.41 -18.04 -36.87
N THR A 107 10.60 -17.32 -37.66
CA THR A 107 9.53 -17.93 -38.47
C THR A 107 10.11 -18.90 -39.51
N ALA A 108 11.19 -18.53 -40.18
CA ALA A 108 11.90 -19.40 -41.12
C ALA A 108 12.50 -20.63 -40.41
N ALA A 109 13.15 -20.45 -39.26
CA ALA A 109 13.69 -21.53 -38.44
C ALA A 109 12.59 -22.48 -37.95
N LEU A 110 11.43 -21.95 -37.56
CA LEU A 110 10.27 -22.73 -37.16
C LEU A 110 9.74 -23.57 -38.32
N LEU A 111 9.63 -23.00 -39.53
CA LEU A 111 9.20 -23.72 -40.74
C LEU A 111 10.20 -24.81 -41.14
N LEU A 112 11.49 -24.54 -41.05
CA LEU A 112 12.55 -25.53 -41.31
C LEU A 112 12.53 -26.66 -40.27
N ALA A 113 12.35 -26.33 -38.99
CA ALA A 113 12.21 -27.31 -37.92
C ALA A 113 10.94 -28.15 -38.08
N LEU A 114 9.82 -27.54 -38.47
CA LEU A 114 8.57 -28.22 -38.81
C LEU A 114 8.76 -29.15 -40.00
N TYR A 115 9.39 -28.69 -41.08
CA TYR A 115 9.61 -29.51 -42.26
C TYR A 115 10.57 -30.67 -41.97
N GLY A 116 11.65 -30.43 -41.23
CA GLY A 116 12.59 -31.46 -40.81
C GLY A 116 11.95 -32.50 -39.87
N GLY A 117 11.23 -32.03 -38.84
CA GLY A 117 10.49 -32.89 -37.92
C GLY A 117 9.40 -33.69 -38.63
N LEU A 118 8.64 -33.06 -39.53
CA LEU A 118 7.60 -33.70 -40.33
C LEU A 118 8.18 -34.78 -41.25
N THR A 119 9.35 -34.54 -41.85
CA THR A 119 10.01 -35.52 -42.73
C THR A 119 10.51 -36.74 -41.93
N ILE A 120 11.05 -36.52 -40.72
CA ILE A 120 11.47 -37.59 -39.82
C ILE A 120 10.25 -38.36 -39.32
N LEU A 121 9.18 -37.67 -38.90
CA LEU A 121 7.91 -38.28 -38.50
C LEU A 121 7.29 -39.07 -39.65
N LEU A 122 7.28 -38.55 -40.88
CA LEU A 122 6.78 -39.25 -42.06
C LEU A 122 7.57 -40.53 -42.32
N ARG A 123 8.90 -40.52 -42.15
CA ARG A 123 9.72 -41.74 -42.28
C ARG A 123 9.41 -42.77 -41.20
N LEU A 124 9.26 -42.33 -39.95
CA LEU A 124 8.87 -43.18 -38.84
C LEU A 124 7.45 -43.73 -39.02
N ILE A 125 6.52 -42.88 -39.46
CA ILE A 125 5.16 -43.26 -39.81
C ILE A 125 5.18 -44.22 -40.98
N THR A 126 5.92 -44.01 -42.07
CA THR A 126 5.98 -45.01 -43.16
C THR A 126 6.49 -46.36 -42.67
N SER A 127 7.45 -46.38 -41.74
CA SER A 127 7.92 -47.63 -41.12
C SER A 127 6.89 -48.25 -40.18
N PHE A 128 6.11 -47.42 -39.48
CA PHE A 128 5.14 -47.83 -38.46
C PHE A 128 3.75 -48.10 -39.05
N SER A 129 3.39 -47.47 -40.16
CA SER A 129 2.15 -47.62 -40.91
C SER A 129 2.04 -49.03 -41.47
N VAL A 130 3.15 -49.61 -41.93
CA VAL A 130 3.18 -51.04 -42.31
C VAL A 130 2.77 -51.93 -41.13
N SER A 131 3.08 -51.54 -39.88
CA SER A 131 2.67 -52.28 -38.67
C SER A 131 1.29 -51.89 -38.10
N VAL A 132 0.83 -50.66 -38.29
CA VAL A 132 -0.40 -50.13 -37.67
C VAL A 132 -1.63 -50.14 -38.59
N PHE A 133 -1.48 -50.30 -39.91
CA PHE A 133 -2.62 -50.58 -40.79
C PHE A 133 -3.38 -51.86 -40.39
N PHE A 134 -2.83 -52.69 -39.49
CA PHE A 134 -3.54 -53.80 -38.86
C PHE A 134 -4.43 -53.47 -37.66
N LYS A 135 -4.39 -52.26 -37.08
CA LYS A 135 -5.26 -51.92 -35.92
C LYS A 135 -5.80 -50.50 -35.98
N VAL A 136 -6.91 -50.38 -36.71
CA VAL A 136 -8.16 -49.71 -36.32
C VAL A 136 -8.11 -48.24 -35.87
N LYS A 137 -8.58 -47.38 -36.80
CA LYS A 137 -9.63 -46.33 -36.73
C LYS A 137 -10.23 -45.96 -35.35
N HIS A 138 -10.22 -44.67 -34.97
CA HIS A 138 -11.40 -43.77 -34.85
C HIS A 138 -11.11 -42.43 -34.09
N HIS A 139 -11.38 -41.30 -34.76
CA HIS A 139 -12.08 -40.03 -34.37
C HIS A 139 -11.67 -39.06 -33.22
N SER A 140 -11.17 -37.88 -33.64
CA SER A 140 -11.64 -36.47 -33.45
C SER A 140 -12.32 -35.97 -32.15
N THR A 141 -11.87 -34.85 -31.55
CA THR A 141 -12.29 -33.42 -31.82
C THR A 141 -12.06 -32.49 -30.59
N ASN A 142 -11.56 -31.25 -30.82
CA ASN A 142 -11.88 -29.94 -30.17
C ASN A 142 -11.81 -29.75 -28.63
N ASN A 143 -11.68 -28.58 -28.02
CA ASN A 143 -11.75 -27.14 -28.37
C ASN A 143 -11.10 -26.37 -27.20
N ASN A 144 -10.82 -25.06 -27.33
CA ASN A 144 -11.35 -24.02 -26.41
C ASN A 144 -10.70 -22.65 -26.67
N LEU A 145 -11.39 -21.90 -27.53
CA LEU A 145 -11.22 -20.50 -27.98
C LEU A 145 -11.29 -19.45 -26.84
N ASN A 146 -11.37 -19.84 -25.57
CA ASN A 146 -11.60 -18.91 -24.45
C ASN A 146 -10.32 -18.37 -23.78
N ARG A 147 -9.14 -18.77 -24.26
CA ARG A 147 -7.85 -18.22 -23.79
C ARG A 147 -7.48 -16.91 -24.48
N ALA A 148 -7.89 -16.74 -25.74
CA ALA A 148 -7.54 -15.58 -26.56
C ALA A 148 -8.16 -14.26 -26.06
N TYR A 149 -9.40 -14.29 -25.57
CA TYR A 149 -10.11 -13.08 -25.13
C TYR A 149 -9.51 -12.46 -23.85
N LYS A 150 -9.07 -13.30 -22.89
CA LYS A 150 -8.43 -12.81 -21.64
C LYS A 150 -6.98 -12.36 -21.82
N GLN A 151 -6.30 -12.80 -22.88
CA GLN A 151 -4.94 -12.37 -23.20
C GLN A 151 -4.90 -10.99 -23.85
N LEU A 152 -5.89 -10.61 -24.67
CA LEU A 152 -5.91 -9.31 -25.35
C LEU A 152 -6.04 -8.11 -24.40
N GLN A 153 -6.86 -8.22 -23.35
CA GLN A 153 -7.07 -7.12 -22.38
C GLN A 153 -5.84 -6.85 -21.50
N LYS A 154 -4.95 -7.83 -21.34
CA LYS A 154 -3.73 -7.74 -20.53
C LYS A 154 -2.48 -7.41 -21.35
N SER A 155 -2.54 -7.48 -22.68
CA SER A 155 -1.35 -7.48 -23.55
C SER A 155 -1.03 -6.14 -24.22
N TYR A 156 -1.90 -5.13 -24.13
CA TYR A 156 -1.73 -3.88 -24.89
C TYR A 156 -2.10 -2.62 -24.10
N THR A 157 -1.68 -2.55 -22.83
CA THR A 157 -1.79 -1.32 -22.03
C THR A 157 -0.63 -0.35 -22.31
N ASP A 158 0.51 -0.87 -22.78
CA ASP A 158 1.79 -0.12 -22.84
C ASP A 158 2.22 0.36 -24.24
N SER A 159 1.42 0.13 -25.29
CA SER A 159 1.82 0.44 -26.69
C SER A 159 0.87 1.38 -27.43
N LEU A 160 -0.19 1.88 -26.77
CA LEU A 160 -1.17 2.78 -27.39
C LEU A 160 -0.74 4.23 -27.22
N GLU A 161 -0.12 4.80 -28.26
CA GLU A 161 0.24 6.22 -28.30
C GLU A 161 -0.81 7.00 -29.08
N CYS A 162 -1.43 7.99 -28.45
CA CYS A 162 -2.38 8.89 -29.11
C CYS A 162 -1.83 10.30 -29.18
N SER A 163 -1.85 10.90 -30.38
CA SER A 163 -1.57 12.32 -30.57
C SER A 163 -2.75 13.15 -30.05
N CYS A 164 -2.62 13.81 -28.91
CA CYS A 164 -3.64 14.71 -28.37
C CYS A 164 -3.77 15.99 -29.21
N SER A 165 -4.99 16.52 -29.32
CA SER A 165 -5.21 17.89 -29.83
C SER A 165 -4.78 18.94 -28.80
N ASN A 166 -5.01 18.65 -27.52
CA ASN A 166 -4.58 19.49 -26.41
C ASN A 166 -3.28 18.94 -25.82
N ILE A 167 -2.18 19.71 -25.95
CA ILE A 167 -0.85 19.30 -25.48
C ILE A 167 -0.60 19.53 -23.98
N ALA A 168 -1.51 20.23 -23.30
CA ALA A 168 -1.44 20.50 -21.87
C ALA A 168 -2.82 20.28 -21.26
N ILE A 169 -2.94 19.33 -20.33
CA ILE A 169 -4.21 18.98 -19.68
C ILE A 169 -3.99 19.12 -18.17
N PRO A 170 -4.62 20.10 -17.50
CA PRO A 170 -4.47 20.27 -16.07
C PRO A 170 -4.75 18.96 -15.32
N PHE A 171 -3.84 18.55 -14.43
CA PHE A 171 -3.93 17.28 -13.72
C PHE A 171 -5.23 17.16 -12.93
N GLN A 172 -5.76 18.29 -12.42
CA GLN A 172 -7.08 18.36 -11.75
C GLN A 172 -8.25 17.79 -12.55
N LYS A 173 -8.13 17.67 -13.88
CA LYS A 173 -9.19 17.13 -14.73
C LYS A 173 -9.26 15.60 -14.73
N PHE A 174 -8.18 14.90 -14.40
CA PHE A 174 -8.12 13.46 -14.61
C PHE A 174 -7.30 12.70 -13.56
N VAL A 175 -6.59 13.37 -12.66
CA VAL A 175 -5.85 12.74 -11.56
C VAL A 175 -6.44 13.21 -10.24
N THR A 176 -6.74 12.25 -9.38
CA THR A 176 -7.09 12.49 -7.97
C THR A 176 -6.13 11.71 -7.09
N TRP A 177 -5.66 12.31 -6.01
CA TRP A 177 -4.74 11.64 -5.08
C TRP A 177 -5.50 11.19 -3.83
N SER A 178 -5.19 9.98 -3.36
CA SER A 178 -5.79 9.39 -2.16
C SER A 178 -4.68 8.77 -1.30
N PRO A 179 -3.76 9.56 -0.73
CA PRO A 179 -2.62 9.03 0.03
C PRO A 179 -3.10 8.18 1.21
N ARG A 180 -2.40 7.07 1.46
CA ARG A 180 -2.58 6.29 2.68
C ARG A 180 -1.64 6.85 3.74
N LEU A 181 -2.21 7.47 4.77
CA LEU A 181 -1.47 7.84 5.97
C LEU A 181 -1.22 6.61 6.84
N HIS A 182 -0.21 6.71 7.69
CA HIS A 182 0.19 5.69 8.63
C HIS A 182 -0.95 5.36 9.58
N GLN A 183 -1.16 4.07 9.85
CA GLN A 183 -2.32 3.57 10.62
C GLN A 183 -2.46 4.21 12.02
N LEU A 184 -1.35 4.71 12.59
CA LEU A 184 -1.34 5.47 13.83
C LEU A 184 -2.22 6.73 13.76
N CYS A 185 -2.20 7.44 12.62
CA CYS A 185 -2.99 8.65 12.39
C CYS A 185 -4.47 8.39 12.09
N SER A 186 -4.90 7.13 12.02
CA SER A 186 -6.31 6.72 11.90
C SER A 186 -6.76 5.87 13.10
N SER A 187 -5.95 5.80 14.16
CA SER A 187 -6.19 4.94 15.32
C SER A 187 -6.85 5.69 16.47
N ASP A 188 -7.38 4.93 17.43
CA ASP A 188 -7.95 5.48 18.66
C ASP A 188 -6.92 6.27 19.48
N PHE A 189 -5.62 5.97 19.33
CA PHE A 189 -4.53 6.57 20.10
C PHE A 189 -4.31 8.07 19.85
N ILE A 190 -4.90 8.65 18.80
CA ILE A 190 -4.84 10.09 18.51
C ILE A 190 -6.14 10.83 18.86
N THR A 191 -7.15 10.12 19.38
CA THR A 191 -8.47 10.69 19.69
C THR A 191 -8.48 11.38 21.05
N GLU A 192 -9.34 12.40 21.21
CA GLU A 192 -9.52 13.06 22.51
C GLU A 192 -10.08 12.11 23.57
N ASN A 193 -10.83 11.08 23.18
CA ASN A 193 -11.29 10.05 24.12
C ASN A 193 -10.10 9.31 24.75
N TRP A 194 -9.15 8.84 23.94
CA TRP A 194 -7.92 8.23 24.44
C TRP A 194 -7.07 9.20 25.27
N ILE A 195 -6.86 10.41 24.76
CA ILE A 195 -6.01 11.42 25.41
C ILE A 195 -6.60 11.86 26.75
N SER A 196 -7.92 12.04 26.84
CA SER A 196 -8.59 12.46 28.07
C SER A 196 -8.51 11.38 29.15
N LEU A 197 -8.62 10.10 28.80
CA LEU A 197 -8.47 9.00 29.76
C LEU A 197 -7.08 8.96 30.40
N LEU A 198 -6.04 9.25 29.61
CA LEU A 198 -4.68 9.39 30.14
C LEU A 198 -4.48 10.67 30.97
N SER A 199 -5.41 11.63 30.87
CA SER A 199 -5.37 12.90 31.60
C SER A 199 -6.20 12.87 32.90
N LEU A 200 -7.05 11.85 33.10
CA LEU A 200 -7.89 11.67 34.29
C LEU A 200 -7.11 11.09 35.48
N THR A 201 -5.99 11.71 35.87
CA THR A 201 -5.48 11.47 37.21
C THR A 201 -6.48 12.02 38.22
N GLN A 202 -7.24 11.14 38.88
CA GLN A 202 -7.97 11.49 40.09
C GLN A 202 -6.99 12.03 41.15
N LEU A 203 -7.09 13.34 41.45
CA LEU A 203 -7.05 13.87 42.81
C LEU A 203 -6.04 13.23 43.81
N THR A 204 -4.75 13.15 43.47
CA THR A 204 -3.69 12.89 44.48
C THR A 204 -3.17 14.18 45.15
N VAL A 205 -3.93 15.28 45.06
CA VAL A 205 -3.58 16.57 45.68
C VAL A 205 -3.84 16.61 47.19
N LEU A 206 -4.49 15.59 47.79
CA LEU A 206 -4.82 15.62 49.23
C LEU A 206 -3.81 14.95 50.18
N TYR A 207 -2.84 14.17 49.70
CA TYR A 207 -1.96 13.39 50.60
C TYR A 207 -0.51 13.33 50.12
N GLY A 208 0.09 14.50 49.90
CA GLY A 208 1.48 14.73 49.50
C GLY A 208 2.39 13.50 49.45
N LEU A 209 2.54 12.91 48.26
CA LEU A 209 3.73 12.15 47.83
C LEU A 209 3.69 11.79 46.34
N ARG A 210 4.74 12.28 45.64
CA ARG A 210 5.37 11.84 44.37
C ARG A 210 4.58 11.91 43.05
N ILE A 211 4.79 13.05 42.38
CA ILE A 211 4.76 13.16 40.91
C ILE A 211 5.87 12.25 40.38
N THR A 212 5.52 11.21 39.62
CA THR A 212 6.54 10.42 38.90
C THR A 212 6.89 11.14 37.60
N GLU A 213 8.09 10.96 37.06
CA GLU A 213 8.49 11.50 35.73
C GLU A 213 7.49 11.14 34.62
N TRP A 214 6.69 10.11 34.86
CA TRP A 214 5.59 9.65 34.03
C TRP A 214 4.34 10.53 34.04
N ASP A 215 4.13 11.42 35.02
CA ASP A 215 3.00 12.36 35.01
C ASP A 215 3.12 13.44 33.93
N GLY A 216 4.34 13.81 33.53
CA GLY A 216 4.58 14.66 32.35
C GLY A 216 4.42 13.91 31.02
N PHE A 217 4.42 12.56 31.08
CA PHE A 217 4.29 11.70 29.91
C PHE A 217 2.81 11.51 29.48
N LYS A 218 1.87 11.64 30.43
CA LYS A 218 0.47 11.27 30.25
C LYS A 218 -0.28 12.28 29.40
N GLY A 219 -1.02 11.79 28.40
CA GLY A 219 -1.83 12.58 27.46
C GLY A 219 -1.03 13.45 26.48
N THR A 220 0.02 14.14 26.95
CA THR A 220 0.78 15.15 26.18
C THR A 220 1.48 14.57 24.96
N HIS A 221 2.10 13.38 25.07
CA HIS A 221 2.74 12.71 23.93
C HIS A 221 1.71 12.33 22.86
N PHE A 222 0.56 11.79 23.26
CA PHE A 222 -0.53 11.46 22.34
C PHE A 222 -1.22 12.70 21.77
N ARG A 223 -1.25 13.81 22.50
CA ARG A 223 -1.72 15.11 22.01
C ARG A 223 -0.76 15.70 20.97
N PHE A 224 0.55 15.63 21.20
CA PHE A 224 1.54 15.99 20.20
C PHE A 224 1.41 15.11 18.96
N LEU A 225 1.30 13.80 19.14
CA LEU A 225 1.12 12.86 18.04
C LEU A 225 -0.15 13.16 17.23
N SER A 226 -1.28 13.42 17.89
CA SER A 226 -2.52 13.85 17.23
C SER A 226 -2.34 15.14 16.43
N THR A 227 -1.68 16.13 17.03
CA THR A 227 -1.36 17.41 16.37
C THR A 227 -0.46 17.21 15.14
N LEU A 228 0.57 16.37 15.24
CA LEU A 228 1.47 16.05 14.13
C LEU A 228 0.73 15.33 13.00
N CYS A 229 -0.12 14.34 13.31
CA CYS A 229 -0.96 13.66 12.33
C CYS A 229 -1.91 14.64 11.61
N GLN A 230 -2.56 15.55 12.34
CA GLN A 230 -3.43 16.57 11.76
C GLN A 230 -2.67 17.54 10.86
N LEU A 231 -1.51 18.03 11.32
CA LEU A 231 -0.66 18.93 10.56
C LEU A 231 -0.14 18.25 9.29
N ALA A 232 0.27 16.99 9.40
CA ALA A 232 0.74 16.20 8.27
C ALA A 232 -0.36 16.00 7.22
N ASN A 233 -1.56 15.57 7.64
CA ASN A 233 -2.70 15.41 6.74
C ASN A 233 -3.05 16.72 6.02
N LYS A 234 -3.06 17.85 6.74
CA LYS A 234 -3.29 19.16 6.16
C LYS A 234 -2.20 19.54 5.16
N THR A 235 -0.93 19.35 5.52
CA THR A 235 0.22 19.67 4.67
C THR A 235 0.19 18.86 3.37
N VAL A 236 -0.10 17.55 3.47
CA VAL A 236 -0.26 16.64 2.32
C VAL A 236 -1.42 17.07 1.43
N THR A 237 -2.58 17.37 2.03
CA THR A 237 -3.77 17.82 1.28
C THR A 237 -3.51 19.13 0.55
N ASP A 238 -2.89 20.10 1.23
CA ASP A 238 -2.54 21.40 0.64
C ASP A 238 -1.51 21.24 -0.49
N ALA A 239 -0.51 20.35 -0.32
CA ALA A 239 0.48 20.05 -1.34
C ALA A 239 -0.14 19.40 -2.58
N ILE A 240 -1.02 18.41 -2.39
CA ILE A 240 -1.78 17.78 -3.47
C ILE A 240 -2.60 18.83 -4.22
N GLN A 241 -3.34 19.67 -3.48
CA GLN A 241 -4.21 20.68 -4.09
C GLN A 241 -3.40 21.66 -4.95
N ARG A 242 -2.21 22.07 -4.49
CA ARG A 242 -1.31 22.92 -5.28
C ARG A 242 -0.79 22.19 -6.50
N PHE A 243 -0.24 20.99 -6.34
CA PHE A 243 0.32 20.20 -7.45
C PHE A 243 -0.71 19.98 -8.55
N VAL A 244 -1.90 19.53 -8.18
CA VAL A 244 -2.99 19.20 -9.11
C VAL A 244 -3.54 20.44 -9.83
N LYS A 245 -3.45 21.62 -9.20
CA LYS A 245 -3.90 22.90 -9.78
C LYS A 245 -2.88 23.53 -10.73
N TYR A 246 -1.58 23.40 -10.44
CA TYR A 246 -0.53 24.13 -11.17
C TYR A 246 0.23 23.28 -12.19
N ASN A 247 -0.03 21.97 -12.27
CA ASN A 247 0.61 21.08 -13.22
C ASN A 247 -0.38 20.61 -14.32
N CYS A 248 0.13 20.53 -15.55
CA CYS A 248 -0.56 20.14 -16.78
C CYS A 248 0.15 18.98 -17.48
#